data_AF-G8PJJ2-F1
#
_entry.id   AF-G8PJJ2-F1
#
_cell.length_a   1.000
_cell.length_b   1.000
_cell.length_c   1.000
_cell.angle_alpha   90.00
_cell.angle_beta   90.00
_cell.angle_gamma   90.00
#
_symmetry.space_group_name_H-M   'P 1'
#
loop_
_entity.id
_entity.type
_entity.pdbx_description
1 polymer ?
#
loop_
_entity_poly.entity_id
_entity_poly.type
_entity_poly.pdbx_seq_one_letter_code
_entity_poly.pdbx_strand_id
1 'polypeptide(L)'
;MASISSVLGIALGGMVLEGDYEFMPVHAHLLLLGWLSNGIFGLYYRTCGAVQARLSVWAHLLLALGATALMPTGLLLIDSEDYNWVIWFGASFASLSAVAFLFNLILLEKGDKLNHQVKQYLRADHG
;
A
#
# COMPACT_ATOMS: atom_id res chain seq x y z
N MET A 1 -1.94 3.93 -9.24
CA MET A 1 -1.41 4.96 -8.33
C MET A 1 0.11 4.90 -8.19
N ALA A 2 0.74 3.73 -7.97
CA ALA A 2 2.19 3.65 -7.75
C ALA A 2 3.07 4.39 -8.78
N SER A 3 2.81 4.22 -10.08
CA SER A 3 3.59 4.92 -11.12
C SER A 3 3.37 6.44 -11.10
N ILE A 4 2.14 6.89 -10.80
CA ILE A 4 1.83 8.33 -10.71
C ILE A 4 2.56 8.93 -9.52
N SER A 5 2.49 8.28 -8.36
CA SER A 5 3.19 8.73 -7.15
C SER A 5 4.72 8.71 -7.33
N SER A 6 5.26 7.77 -8.11
CA SER A 6 6.68 7.74 -8.46
C SER A 6 7.10 8.97 -9.27
N VAL A 7 6.36 9.28 -10.34
CA VAL A 7 6.66 10.44 -11.20
C VAL A 7 6.56 11.75 -10.40
N LEU A 8 5.49 11.93 -9.64
CA LEU A 8 5.30 13.13 -8.83
C LEU A 8 6.33 13.26 -7.71
N GLY A 9 6.63 12.15 -7.00
CA GLY A 9 7.63 12.14 -5.95
C GLY A 9 9.02 12.47 -6.48
N ILE A 10 9.45 11.88 -7.60
CA ILE A 10 10.74 12.19 -8.23
C ILE A 10 10.80 13.67 -8.66
N ALA A 11 9.72 14.21 -9.24
CA ALA A 11 9.67 15.60 -9.65
C ALA A 11 9.86 16.56 -8.46
N LEU A 12 9.18 16.31 -7.33
CA LEU A 12 9.37 17.11 -6.10
C LEU A 12 10.78 17.00 -5.52
N GLY A 13 11.55 15.97 -5.85
CA GLY A 13 12.95 15.84 -5.43
C GLY A 13 13.87 16.94 -5.96
N GLY A 14 13.44 17.67 -6.99
CA GLY A 14 14.15 18.85 -7.52
C GLY A 14 14.34 19.98 -6.50
N MET A 15 13.60 19.96 -5.39
CA MET A 15 13.69 20.90 -4.26
C MET A 15 15.11 21.09 -3.72
N VAL A 16 15.96 20.06 -3.85
CA VAL A 16 17.39 20.13 -3.47
C VAL A 16 18.17 21.22 -4.22
N LEU A 17 17.75 21.57 -5.44
CA LEU A 17 18.40 22.59 -6.27
C LEU A 17 18.06 24.01 -5.80
N GLU A 18 16.89 24.20 -5.22
CA GLU A 18 16.39 25.49 -4.74
C GLU A 18 16.74 25.71 -3.26
N GLY A 19 17.04 24.64 -2.53
CA GLY A 19 17.36 24.69 -1.10
C GLY A 19 16.14 24.93 -0.21
N ASP A 20 14.94 24.95 -0.80
CA ASP A 20 13.67 24.98 -0.10
C ASP A 20 13.14 23.55 0.08
N TYR A 21 12.81 23.17 1.31
CA TYR A 21 12.41 21.81 1.66
C TYR A 21 10.99 21.73 2.20
N GLU A 22 10.16 22.74 1.93
CA GLU A 22 8.75 22.78 2.32
C GLU A 22 8.00 21.49 1.89
N PHE A 23 8.22 21.03 0.65
CA PHE A 23 7.56 19.83 0.11
C PHE A 23 8.27 18.51 0.42
N MET A 24 9.31 18.52 1.28
CA MET A 24 10.03 17.30 1.68
C MET A 24 9.09 16.20 2.23
N PRO A 25 8.10 16.50 3.09
CA PRO A 25 7.18 15.48 3.59
C PRO A 25 6.32 14.88 2.46
N VAL A 26 5.87 15.71 1.51
CA VAL A 26 5.05 15.28 0.36
C VAL A 26 5.85 14.38 -0.57
N HIS A 27 7.08 14.77 -0.90
CA HIS A 27 8.05 13.96 -1.65
C HIS A 27 8.23 12.57 -1.02
N ALA A 28 8.53 12.52 0.28
CA ALA A 28 8.80 11.28 0.99
C ALA A 28 7.56 10.35 1.00
N HIS A 29 6.37 10.88 1.27
CA HIS A 29 5.15 10.06 1.34
C HIS A 29 4.70 9.59 -0.05
N LEU A 30 4.88 10.38 -1.11
CA LEU A 30 4.60 9.92 -2.47
C LEU A 30 5.51 8.74 -2.87
N LEU A 31 6.79 8.77 -2.51
CA LEU A 31 7.71 7.67 -2.83
C LEU A 31 7.53 6.45 -1.92
N LEU A 32 7.41 6.62 -0.60
CA LEU A 32 7.32 5.50 0.33
C LEU A 32 5.92 4.87 0.38
N LEU A 33 4.89 5.68 0.61
CA LEU A 33 3.51 5.21 0.71
C LEU A 33 2.93 4.97 -0.69
N GLY A 34 3.12 5.94 -1.59
CA GLY A 34 2.53 5.91 -2.92
C GLY A 34 3.19 4.93 -3.88
N TRP A 35 4.52 4.98 -4.05
CA TRP A 35 5.23 4.12 -5.00
C TRP A 35 5.69 2.80 -4.39
N LEU A 36 6.54 2.83 -3.36
CA LEU A 36 7.22 1.65 -2.82
C LEU A 36 6.23 0.65 -2.21
N SER A 37 5.42 1.09 -1.25
CA SER A 37 4.45 0.23 -0.55
C SER A 37 3.43 -0.37 -1.52
N ASN A 38 2.76 0.47 -2.32
CA ASN A 38 1.77 -0.02 -3.30
C ASN A 38 2.39 -0.93 -4.37
N GLY A 39 3.63 -0.65 -4.79
CA GLY A 39 4.38 -1.50 -5.72
C GLY A 39 4.61 -2.90 -5.14
N ILE A 40 5.08 -2.97 -3.89
CA ILE A 40 5.30 -4.24 -3.17
C ILE A 40 3.98 -4.98 -2.95
N PHE A 41 2.92 -4.29 -2.52
CA PHE A 41 1.61 -4.91 -2.31
C PHE A 41 1.04 -5.51 -3.60
N GLY A 42 1.12 -4.75 -4.70
CA GLY A 42 0.69 -5.21 -6.02
C GLY A 42 1.47 -6.43 -6.49
N LEU A 43 2.80 -6.42 -6.31
CA LEU A 43 3.66 -7.55 -6.65
C LEU A 43 3.30 -8.78 -5.81
N TYR A 44 3.15 -8.62 -4.49
CA TYR A 44 2.80 -9.71 -3.57
C TYR A 44 1.48 -10.38 -3.93
N TYR A 45 0.42 -9.60 -4.15
CA TYR A 45 -0.88 -10.19 -4.51
C TYR A 45 -0.87 -10.85 -5.89
N ARG A 46 -0.09 -10.31 -6.83
CA ARG A 46 0.11 -10.94 -8.14
C ARG A 46 0.83 -12.28 -8.01
N THR A 47 1.89 -12.37 -7.20
CA THR A 47 2.64 -13.62 -7.01
C THR A 47 1.82 -14.69 -6.31
N CYS A 48 0.97 -14.31 -5.35
CA CYS A 48 0.10 -15.26 -4.64
C CYS A 48 -1.16 -15.65 -5.44
N GLY A 49 -1.39 -15.08 -6.64
CA GLY A 49 -2.62 -15.30 -7.41
C GLY A 49 -3.89 -14.83 -6.70
N ALA A 50 -3.76 -13.96 -5.69
CA ALA A 50 -4.83 -13.58 -4.77
C ALA A 50 -5.74 -12.45 -5.31
N VAL A 51 -5.42 -11.94 -6.51
CA VAL A 51 -5.95 -10.68 -7.06
C VAL A 51 -7.46 -10.72 -7.31
N GLN A 52 -8.09 -11.89 -7.49
CA GLN A 52 -9.41 -11.95 -8.11
C GLN A 52 -10.59 -12.36 -7.22
N ALA A 53 -10.40 -12.86 -5.99
CA ALA A 53 -11.51 -13.54 -5.30
C ALA A 53 -11.75 -13.19 -3.82
N ARG A 54 -11.01 -12.26 -3.21
CA ARG A 54 -11.12 -11.99 -1.76
C ARG A 54 -11.50 -10.56 -1.46
N LEU A 55 -12.64 -10.37 -0.80
CA LEU A 55 -13.12 -9.06 -0.30
C LEU A 55 -12.06 -8.36 0.57
N SER A 56 -11.29 -9.14 1.35
CA SER A 56 -10.22 -8.62 2.19
C SER A 56 -9.06 -7.99 1.42
N VAL A 57 -8.78 -8.45 0.19
CA VAL A 57 -7.75 -7.87 -0.69
C VAL A 57 -8.24 -6.55 -1.27
N TRP A 58 -9.51 -6.48 -1.66
CA TRP A 58 -10.15 -5.24 -2.13
C TRP A 58 -10.24 -4.18 -1.03
N ALA A 59 -10.63 -4.57 0.19
CA ALA A 59 -10.67 -3.67 1.33
C ALA A 59 -9.28 -3.10 1.63
N HIS A 60 -8.24 -3.94 1.62
CA HIS A 60 -6.86 -3.48 1.76
C HIS A 60 -6.47 -2.50 0.64
N LEU A 61 -6.77 -2.83 -0.63
CA LEU A 61 -6.42 -1.97 -1.76
C LEU A 61 -7.09 -0.59 -1.65
N LEU A 62 -8.36 -0.53 -1.27
CA LEU A 62 -9.08 0.73 -1.07
C LEU A 62 -8.47 1.58 0.05
N LEU A 63 -8.09 0.95 1.17
CA LEU A 63 -7.40 1.64 2.25
C LEU A 63 -6.04 2.18 1.80
N ALA A 64 -5.25 1.38 1.08
CA ALA A 64 -3.93 1.79 0.57
C ALA A 64 -4.04 2.95 -0.44
N LEU A 65 -5.02 2.90 -1.34
CA LEU A 65 -5.30 3.96 -2.31
C LEU A 65 -5.77 5.25 -1.62
N GLY A 66 -6.69 5.13 -0.65
CA GLY A 66 -7.16 6.26 0.13
C GLY A 66 -6.04 6.91 0.92
N ALA A 67 -5.17 6.11 1.56
CA ALA A 67 -3.97 6.60 2.24
C ALA A 67 -3.06 7.37 1.28
N THR A 68 -2.78 6.80 0.10
CA THR A 68 -1.92 7.39 -0.93
C THR A 68 -2.46 8.72 -1.47
N ALA A 69 -3.78 8.90 -1.50
CA ALA A 69 -4.39 10.15 -1.94
C ALA A 69 -4.44 11.18 -0.79
N LEU A 70 -4.94 10.77 0.38
CA LEU A 70 -5.20 11.68 1.50
C LEU A 70 -3.91 12.20 2.14
N MET A 71 -2.89 11.36 2.35
CA MET A 71 -1.65 11.78 3.03
C MET A 71 -0.92 12.91 2.28
N PRO A 72 -0.53 12.74 1.00
CA PRO A 72 0.13 13.80 0.26
C PRO A 72 -0.75 15.05 0.10
N THR A 73 -2.07 14.87 -0.10
CA THR A 73 -3.00 16.02 -0.23
C THR A 73 -3.10 16.81 1.07
N GLY A 74 -3.19 16.14 2.22
CA GLY A 74 -3.22 16.80 3.52
C GLY A 74 -1.91 17.53 3.81
N LEU A 75 -0.77 16.93 3.46
CA LEU A 75 0.55 17.56 3.64
C LEU A 75 0.75 18.78 2.73
N LEU A 76 0.15 18.80 1.53
CA LEU A 76 0.14 20.00 0.67
C LEU A 76 -0.70 21.15 1.25
N LEU A 77 -1.61 20.85 2.18
CA LEU A 77 -2.52 21.83 2.80
C LEU A 77 -2.18 22.05 4.28
N ILE A 78 -0.98 21.68 4.71
CA ILE A 78 -0.62 21.64 6.14
C ILE A 78 -0.67 23.02 6.81
N ASP A 79 -0.45 24.10 6.06
CA ASP A 79 -0.52 25.47 6.58
C ASP A 79 -1.95 25.94 6.86
N SER A 80 -2.93 25.21 6.35
CA SER A 80 -4.35 25.49 6.55
C SER A 80 -4.90 24.57 7.63
N GLU A 81 -5.01 25.07 8.85
CA GLU A 81 -5.45 24.30 10.02
C GLU A 81 -6.79 23.58 9.81
N ASP A 82 -7.68 24.17 8.99
CA ASP A 82 -8.98 23.63 8.60
C ASP A 82 -8.90 22.27 7.89
N TYR A 83 -7.75 21.90 7.32
CA TYR A 83 -7.54 20.64 6.58
C TYR A 83 -6.67 19.63 7.31
N ASN A 84 -6.27 19.89 8.56
CA ASN A 84 -5.48 18.95 9.36
C ASN A 84 -6.14 17.57 9.47
N TRP A 85 -7.48 17.51 9.47
CA TRP A 85 -8.22 16.25 9.47
C TRP A 85 -7.84 15.34 8.30
N VAL A 86 -7.51 15.89 7.12
CA VAL A 86 -7.13 15.11 5.94
C VAL A 86 -5.89 14.26 6.22
N ILE A 87 -4.91 14.82 6.94
CA ILE A 87 -3.70 14.11 7.37
C ILE A 87 -4.06 12.98 8.34
N TRP A 88 -4.90 13.24 9.33
CA TRP A 88 -5.33 12.23 10.30
C TRP A 88 -6.06 11.04 9.64
N PHE A 89 -6.93 11.33 8.67
CA PHE A 89 -7.59 10.27 7.90
C PHE A 89 -6.59 9.53 7.01
N GLY A 90 -5.66 10.24 6.37
CA GLY A 90 -4.57 9.61 5.62
C GLY A 90 -3.73 8.65 6.47
N ALA A 91 -3.37 9.05 7.69
CA ALA A 91 -2.60 8.22 8.64
C ALA A 91 -3.39 6.98 9.06
N SER A 92 -4.67 7.17 9.36
CA SER A 92 -5.57 6.09 9.76
C SER A 92 -5.75 5.07 8.64
N PHE A 93 -5.95 5.53 7.41
CA PHE A 93 -6.06 4.67 6.23
C PHE A 93 -4.75 3.91 5.96
N ALA A 94 -3.59 4.56 6.10
CA ALA A 94 -2.29 3.91 5.96
C ALA A 94 -2.10 2.82 7.01
N SER A 95 -2.46 3.10 8.27
CA SER A 95 -2.32 2.17 9.39
C SER A 95 -3.25 0.97 9.24
N LEU A 96 -4.52 1.22 8.90
CA LEU A 96 -5.49 0.16 8.63
C LEU A 96 -5.11 -0.67 7.41
N SER A 97 -4.55 -0.04 6.35
CA SER A 97 -4.01 -0.75 5.20
C SER A 97 -2.89 -1.70 5.61
N ALA A 98 -1.94 -1.26 6.43
CA ALA A 98 -0.85 -2.11 6.91
C ALA A 98 -1.38 -3.32 7.71
N VAL A 99 -2.35 -3.11 8.60
CA VAL A 99 -2.98 -4.21 9.36
C VAL A 99 -3.73 -5.17 8.44
N ALA A 100 -4.50 -4.65 7.48
CA ALA A 100 -5.22 -5.46 6.51
C ALA A 100 -4.26 -6.26 5.61
N PHE A 101 -3.11 -5.69 5.25
CA PHE A 101 -2.07 -6.39 4.51
C PHE A 101 -1.49 -7.55 5.33
N LEU A 102 -1.12 -7.32 6.59
CA LEU A 102 -0.63 -8.37 7.49
C LEU A 102 -1.65 -9.49 7.69
N PHE A 103 -2.92 -9.15 7.83
CA PHE A 103 -4.00 -10.13 7.92
C PHE A 103 -4.09 -10.98 6.64
N ASN A 104 -4.06 -10.33 5.47
CA ASN A 104 -4.07 -11.03 4.19
C ASN A 104 -2.82 -11.90 3.98
N LEU A 105 -1.65 -11.45 4.44
CA LEU A 105 -0.40 -12.21 4.41
C LEU A 105 -0.57 -13.57 5.12
N ILE A 106 -1.04 -13.54 6.37
CA ILE A 106 -1.25 -14.74 7.19
C ILE A 106 -2.31 -15.66 6.57
N LEU A 107 -3.42 -15.09 6.07
CA LEU A 107 -4.48 -15.87 5.44
C LEU A 107 -4.03 -16.58 4.16
N LEU A 108 -3.18 -15.93 3.36
CA LEU A 108 -2.67 -16.51 2.12
C LEU A 108 -1.63 -17.61 2.41
N GLU A 109 -0.74 -17.39 3.38
CA GLU A 109 0.27 -18.38 3.77
C GLU A 109 -0.37 -19.67 4.30
N LYS A 110 -1.39 -19.55 5.17
CA LYS A 110 -2.13 -20.73 5.67
C LYS A 110 -2.84 -21.49 4.55
N GLY A 111 -3.44 -20.77 3.61
CA GLY A 111 -4.13 -21.36 2.47
C GLY A 111 -3.19 -22.16 1.56
N ASP A 112 -1.97 -21.65 1.33
CA ASP A 112 -0.97 -22.32 0.51
C ASP A 112 -0.45 -23.61 1.16
N LYS A 113 -0.13 -23.57 2.46
CA LYS A 113 0.29 -24.75 3.23
C LYS A 113 -0.76 -25.87 3.21
N LEU A 114 -2.03 -25.52 3.39
CA LEU A 114 -3.13 -26.49 3.33
C LEU A 114 -3.24 -27.14 1.95
N ASN A 115 -3.17 -26.34 0.88
CA ASN A 115 -3.24 -26.84 -0.49
C ASN A 115 -2.08 -27.80 -0.81
N HIS A 116 -0.88 -27.50 -0.33
CA HIS A 116 0.29 -28.38 -0.48
C HIS A 116 0.08 -29.72 0.26
N GLN A 117 -0.42 -29.69 1.50
CA GLN A 117 -0.70 -30.90 2.27
C GLN A 117 -1.78 -31.79 1.62
N VAL A 118 -2.88 -31.20 1.14
CA VAL A 118 -3.94 -31.94 0.44
C VAL A 118 -3.41 -32.60 -0.83
N LYS A 119 -2.60 -31.89 -1.64
CA LYS A 119 -1.98 -32.48 -2.83
C LYS A 119 -1.02 -33.63 -2.50
N GLN A 120 -0.32 -33.57 -1.38
CA GLN A 120 0.55 -34.66 -0.93
C GLN A 120 -0.25 -35.90 -0.50
N TYR A 121 -1.33 -35.70 0.27
CA TYR A 121 -2.22 -36.79 0.70
C TYR A 121 -2.86 -37.50 -0.49
N LEU A 122 -3.42 -36.74 -1.45
CA LEU A 122 -4.04 -37.31 -2.66
C LEU A 122 -3.05 -38.07 -3.55
N ARG A 123 -1.76 -37.70 -3.54
CA ARG A 123 -0.71 -38.45 -4.27
C ARG A 123 -0.33 -39.74 -3.56
N ALA A 124 -0.41 -39.80 -2.23
CA ALA A 124 -0.08 -40.98 -1.45
C ALA A 124 -1.18 -42.07 -1.50
N ASP A 125 -2.43 -41.69 -1.75
CA ASP A 125 -3.57 -42.63 -1.85
C ASP A 125 -3.74 -43.25 -3.26
N HIS A 126 -3.01 -42.74 -4.26
CA HIS A 126 -3.09 -43.19 -5.66
C HIS A 126 -1.80 -43.85 -6.18
N GLY A 127 -0.86 -44.19 -5.30
CA GLY A 127 0.39 -44.91 -5.62
C GLY A 127 0.52 -46.18 -4.81
#